data_AF-A0A9E4GSM8-F1
#
_entry.id   AF-A0A9E4GSM8-F1
#
_cell.length_a   1.000
_cell.length_b   1.000
_cell.length_c   1.000
_cell.angle_alpha   90.00
_cell.angle_beta   90.00
_cell.angle_gamma   90.00
#
_symmetry.space_group_name_H-M   'P 1'
#
loop_
_entity.id
_entity.type
_entity.pdbx_description
1 polymer ?
#
loop_
_entity_poly.entity_id
_entity_poly.type
_entity_poly.pdbx_seq_one_letter_code
_entity_poly.pdbx_strand_id
1 'polypeptide(L)'
;MDIQHLIDRLEDLVDEGQHIPFSRYTMVDEERALEIIDQMRISVPEEIEKSARVLGNRDRILAQAEEDAARIVQQARRDTELMLDEGAPVP
;
A
#
# COMPACT_ATOMS: atom_id res chain seq x y z
N MET A 1 -10.92 -10.45 -4.30
CA MET A 1 -9.94 -10.93 -5.29
C MET A 1 -9.04 -9.75 -5.59
N ASP A 2 -7.73 -9.96 -5.69
CA ASP A 2 -6.85 -8.89 -6.14
C ASP A 2 -7.08 -8.61 -7.62
N ILE A 3 -6.86 -7.37 -8.02
CA ILE A 3 -7.06 -6.92 -9.40
C ILE A 3 -6.27 -7.75 -10.41
N GLN A 4 -5.08 -8.24 -10.03
CA GLN A 4 -4.25 -9.08 -10.89
C GLN A 4 -4.95 -10.40 -11.25
N HIS A 5 -5.57 -11.05 -10.28
CA HIS A 5 -6.29 -12.31 -10.52
C HIS A 5 -7.52 -12.10 -11.42
N LEU A 6 -8.15 -10.92 -11.37
CA LEU A 6 -9.25 -10.60 -12.28
C LEU A 6 -8.73 -10.37 -13.70
N ILE A 7 -7.55 -9.76 -13.86
CA ILE A 7 -6.89 -9.58 -15.16
C ILE A 7 -6.55 -10.94 -15.77
N ASP A 8 -5.92 -11.82 -14.99
CA ASP A 8 -5.57 -13.18 -15.43
C ASP A 8 -6.82 -13.94 -15.93
N ARG A 9 -7.94 -13.87 -15.19
CA ARG A 9 -9.20 -14.51 -15.61
C ARG A 9 -9.79 -13.92 -16.89
N LEU A 10 -9.58 -12.62 -17.14
CA LEU A 10 -10.04 -12.00 -18.37
C LEU A 10 -9.15 -12.40 -19.55
N GLU A 11 -7.83 -12.50 -19.33
CA GLU A 11 -6.89 -13.02 -20.33
C GLU A 11 -7.21 -14.47 -20.67
N ASP A 12 -7.41 -15.33 -19.67
CA ASP A 12 -7.82 -16.73 -19.86
C ASP A 12 -9.12 -16.83 -20.66
N LEU A 13 -10.12 -15.97 -20.38
CA LEU A 13 -11.38 -15.95 -21.12
C LEU A 13 -11.17 -15.61 -22.60
N VAL A 14 -10.23 -14.71 -22.90
CA VAL A 14 -9.88 -14.34 -24.27
C VAL A 14 -9.10 -15.46 -24.96
N ASP A 15 -8.17 -16.12 -24.26
CA ASP A 15 -7.37 -17.21 -24.81
C ASP A 15 -8.18 -18.50 -25.03
N GLU A 16 -9.17 -18.77 -24.18
CA GLU A 16 -10.12 -19.88 -24.35
C GLU A 16 -11.16 -19.62 -25.47
N GLY A 17 -11.34 -18.36 -25.85
CA GLY A 17 -12.33 -17.95 -26.84
C GLY A 17 -12.05 -18.50 -28.24
N GLN A 18 -13.11 -18.70 -29.03
CA GLN A 18 -12.94 -19.18 -30.41
C GLN A 18 -12.38 -18.08 -31.30
N HIS A 19 -11.15 -18.26 -31.77
CA HIS A 19 -10.52 -17.35 -32.71
C HIS A 19 -11.16 -17.46 -34.10
N ILE A 20 -11.51 -16.32 -34.70
CA ILE A 20 -12.18 -16.28 -36.00
C ILE A 20 -11.13 -16.31 -37.11
N PRO A 21 -11.13 -17.32 -38.01
CA PRO A 21 -10.16 -17.45 -39.09
C PRO A 21 -10.08 -16.20 -39.97
N PHE A 22 -8.87 -15.85 -40.40
CA PHE A 22 -8.58 -14.67 -41.23
C PHE A 22 -8.97 -13.32 -40.58
N SER A 23 -9.17 -13.27 -39.26
CA SER A 23 -9.46 -12.03 -38.53
C SER A 23 -8.56 -11.89 -37.29
N ARG A 24 -8.65 -10.73 -36.62
CA ARG A 24 -8.02 -10.49 -35.30
C ARG A 24 -9.00 -10.66 -34.14
N TYR A 25 -10.23 -11.06 -34.43
CA TYR A 25 -11.30 -11.14 -33.44
C TYR A 25 -11.36 -12.53 -32.81
N THR A 26 -11.62 -12.55 -31.51
CA THR A 26 -11.91 -13.76 -30.75
C THR A 26 -13.32 -13.66 -30.19
N MET A 27 -14.10 -14.72 -30.33
CA MET A 27 -15.44 -14.83 -29.76
C MET A 27 -15.33 -15.29 -28.31
N VAL A 28 -15.86 -14.48 -27.40
CA VAL A 28 -15.87 -14.74 -25.96
C VAL A 28 -17.31 -14.71 -25.43
N ASP A 29 -17.51 -15.32 -24.28
CA ASP A 29 -18.76 -15.22 -23.53
C ASP A 29 -18.90 -13.81 -22.95
N GLU A 30 -19.86 -13.05 -23.47
CA GLU A 30 -20.11 -11.66 -23.09
C GLU A 30 -20.51 -11.53 -21.62
N GLU A 31 -21.36 -12.43 -21.10
CA GLU A 31 -21.85 -12.37 -19.73
C GLU A 31 -20.70 -12.60 -18.75
N ARG A 32 -19.86 -13.60 -19.01
CA ARG A 32 -18.65 -13.86 -18.21
C ARG A 32 -17.65 -12.70 -18.26
N ALA A 33 -17.47 -12.07 -19.43
CA ALA A 33 -16.58 -10.92 -19.57
C ALA A 33 -17.07 -9.72 -18.75
N LEU A 34 -18.38 -9.42 -18.82
CA LEU A 34 -18.99 -8.32 -18.08
C LEU A 34 -18.94 -8.55 -16.58
N GLU A 35 -19.16 -9.77 -16.10
CA GLU A 35 -19.01 -10.12 -14.67
C GLU A 35 -17.60 -9.84 -14.15
N ILE A 36 -16.57 -10.20 -14.92
CA ILE A 36 -15.17 -9.95 -14.54
C ILE A 36 -14.91 -8.43 -14.50
N ILE A 37 -15.38 -7.69 -15.50
CA ILE A 37 -15.23 -6.23 -15.57
C ILE A 37 -15.91 -5.55 -14.37
N ASP A 38 -17.11 -5.97 -13.99
CA ASP A 38 -17.81 -5.41 -12.83
C ASP A 38 -17.07 -5.70 -11.53
N GLN A 39 -16.50 -6.90 -11.37
CA GLN A 39 -15.64 -7.21 -10.22
C GLN A 39 -14.40 -6.31 -10.19
N MET A 40 -13.76 -6.05 -11.34
CA MET A 40 -12.62 -5.13 -11.41
C MET A 40 -12.99 -3.71 -10.99
N ARG A 41 -14.18 -3.23 -11.41
CA ARG A 41 -14.66 -1.89 -11.04
C ARG A 41 -14.87 -1.72 -9.54
N ILE A 42 -15.15 -2.82 -8.82
CA ILE A 42 -15.28 -2.82 -7.36
C ILE A 42 -13.90 -2.93 -6.69
N SER A 43 -13.01 -3.80 -7.18
CA SER A 43 -11.72 -4.07 -6.52
C SER A 43 -10.69 -2.96 -6.70
N VAL A 44 -10.69 -2.24 -7.84
CA VAL A 44 -9.71 -1.19 -8.13
C VAL A 44 -9.78 -0.03 -7.11
N PRO A 45 -10.97 0.54 -6.80
CA PRO A 45 -11.08 1.58 -5.77
C PRO A 45 -10.58 1.12 -4.39
N GLU A 46 -10.90 -0.11 -3.99
CA GLU A 46 -10.50 -0.66 -2.69
C GLU A 46 -8.98 -0.81 -2.57
N GLU A 47 -8.32 -1.32 -3.61
CA GLU A 47 -6.85 -1.44 -3.68
C GLU A 47 -6.16 -0.07 -3.62
N ILE A 48 -6.71 0.94 -4.30
CA ILE A 48 -6.20 2.31 -4.25
C ILE A 48 -6.36 2.90 -2.85
N GLU A 49 -7.53 2.76 -2.21
CA GLU A 49 -7.77 3.27 -0.86
C GLU A 49 -6.84 2.60 0.16
N LYS A 50 -6.70 1.27 0.07
CA LYS A 50 -5.79 0.50 0.91
C LYS A 50 -4.34 0.97 0.76
N SER A 51 -3.89 1.17 -0.48
CA SER A 51 -2.55 1.67 -0.77
C SER A 51 -2.34 3.08 -0.21
N ALA A 52 -3.31 3.98 -0.41
CA ALA A 52 -3.26 5.34 0.13
C ALA A 52 -3.20 5.35 1.67
N ARG A 53 -3.96 4.45 2.33
CA ARG A 53 -3.95 4.28 3.78
C ARG A 53 -2.59 3.79 4.30
N VAL A 54 -1.97 2.84 3.62
CA VAL A 54 -0.63 2.33 3.98
C VAL A 54 0.41 3.45 3.86
N LEU A 55 0.37 4.23 2.78
CA LEU A 55 1.26 5.38 2.60
C LEU A 55 1.06 6.44 3.69
N GLY A 56 -0.20 6.82 3.99
CA GLY A 56 -0.48 7.77 5.06
C GLY A 56 -0.07 7.28 6.46
N ASN A 57 -0.16 5.97 6.73
CA ASN A 57 0.31 5.40 7.97
C ASN A 57 1.83 5.44 8.09
N ARG A 58 2.56 5.21 6.99
CA ARG A 58 4.02 5.33 6.95
C ARG A 58 4.46 6.73 7.36
N ASP A 59 3.85 7.77 6.80
CA ASP A 59 4.21 9.16 7.12
C ASP A 59 3.94 9.49 8.59
N ARG A 60 2.81 9.01 9.14
CA ARG A 60 2.50 9.15 10.57
C ARG A 60 3.53 8.46 11.46
N ILE A 61 3.94 7.24 11.11
CA ILE A 61 4.95 6.48 11.88
C ILE A 61 6.29 7.21 11.85
N LEU A 62 6.70 7.73 10.71
CA LEU A 62 7.95 8.50 10.57
C LEU A 62 7.90 9.77 11.43
N ALA A 63 6.81 10.52 11.38
CA ALA A 63 6.64 11.72 12.19
C ALA A 63 6.69 11.41 13.71
N GLN A 64 6.04 10.33 14.15
CA GLN A 64 6.09 9.91 15.55
C GLN A 64 7.51 9.51 15.97
N ALA A 65 8.23 8.79 15.12
CA ALA A 65 9.61 8.37 15.40
C ALA A 65 10.56 9.58 15.51
N GLU A 66 10.38 10.59 14.66
CA GLU A 66 11.15 11.85 14.74
C GLU A 66 10.87 12.62 16.03
N GLU A 67 9.59 12.72 16.43
CA GLU A 67 9.20 13.37 17.69
C GLU A 67 9.75 12.64 18.92
N ASP A 68 9.68 11.30 18.91
CA ASP A 68 10.22 10.46 19.98
C ASP A 68 11.74 10.60 20.09
N ALA A 69 12.45 10.58 18.96
CA ALA A 69 13.88 10.81 18.93
C ALA A 69 14.25 12.20 19.46
N ALA A 70 13.51 13.25 19.06
CA ALA A 70 13.72 14.60 19.56
C ALA A 70 13.49 14.69 21.08
N ARG A 71 12.44 14.05 21.60
CA ARG A 71 12.18 13.96 23.05
C ARG A 71 13.30 13.26 23.80
N ILE A 72 13.79 12.13 23.30
CA ILE A 72 14.89 11.39 23.92
C ILE A 72 16.14 12.25 23.98
N VAL A 73 16.49 12.93 22.89
CA VAL A 73 17.65 13.84 22.86
C VAL A 73 17.48 15.01 23.83
N GLN A 74 16.30 15.61 23.90
CA GLN A 74 16.03 16.70 24.85
C GLN A 74 16.06 16.23 26.31
N GLN A 75 15.56 15.03 26.60
CA GLN A 75 15.63 14.46 27.94
C GLN A 75 17.09 14.21 28.35
N ALA A 76 17.87 13.55 27.48
CA ALA A 76 19.28 13.30 27.74
C ALA A 76 20.09 14.59 27.96
N ARG A 77 19.79 15.66 27.21
CA ARG A 77 20.41 16.98 27.43
C ARG A 77 20.04 17.57 28.78
N ARG A 78 18.75 17.55 29.15
CA ARG A 78 18.29 18.04 30.46
C ARG A 78 18.91 17.25 31.61
N ASP A 79 18.97 15.93 31.50
CA ASP A 79 19.58 15.07 32.51
C ASP A 79 21.07 15.40 32.66
N THR A 80 21.79 15.63 31.54
CA THR A 80 23.20 16.03 31.56
C THR A 80 23.39 17.42 32.20
N GLU A 81 22.52 18.39 31.87
CA GLU A 81 22.55 19.73 32.48
C GLU A 81 22.30 19.68 33.99
N LEU A 82 21.33 18.88 34.45
CA LEU A 82 21.07 18.67 35.87
C LEU A 82 22.28 18.03 36.59
N MET A 83 22.93 17.04 35.97
CA MET A 83 24.14 16.42 36.53
C MET A 83 25.32 17.41 36.62
N LEU A 84 25.41 18.37 35.71
CA LEU A 84 26.43 19.43 35.73
C LEU A 84 26.11 20.50 36.78
N ASP A 85 24.84 20.84 36.98
CA ASP A 85 24.38 21.86 37.93
C ASP A 85 24.38 21.35 39.38
N GLU A 86 24.05 20.08 39.62
CA GLU A 86 24.07 19.46 40.97
C GLU A 86 25.48 19.13 41.48
N GLY A 87 26.53 19.33 40.68
CA GLY A 87 27.91 19.33 41.14
C GLY A 87 28.32 18.08 41.92
N ALA A 88 28.59 16.97 41.22
CA ALA A 88 29.50 15.98 41.79
C ALA A 88 30.95 16.48 41.62
N PRO A 89 31.70 16.79 42.69
CA PRO A 89 33.14 16.92 42.59
C PRO A 89 33.67 15.54 42.20
N VAL A 90 34.39 15.50 41.08
CA VAL A 90 35.10 14.31 40.61
C VAL A 90 36.12 13.90 41.67
N PRO A 91 36.05 12.70 42.28
CA PRO A 91 37.23 12.05 42.84
C PRO A 91 38.03 11.30 41.76
#